data_AF-A0A7S2G8U8-F1
#
_entry.id   AF-A0A7S2G8U8-F1
#
_cell.length_a   1.000
_cell.length_b   1.000
_cell.length_c   1.000
_cell.angle_alpha   90.00
_cell.angle_beta   90.00
_cell.angle_gamma   90.00
#
_symmetry.space_group_name_H-M   'P 1'
#
loop_
_entity.id
_entity.type
_entity.pdbx_description
1 polymer ?
#
loop_
_entity_poly.entity_id
_entity_poly.type
_entity_poly.pdbx_seq_one_letter_code
_entity_poly.pdbx_strand_id
1 'polypeptide(L)'
;GGTEWRLLDGDKIATLAADFVASDLAVLGLESEFSMAVVQTAYANGASTAYLKTVEGLKMDFAKTGVKFVHHVADHYDIGIYFEANGHGTVLIKGPVVLRLRAELDAAVAAKNGAKTAAATRLLATHQLVNQAVGDA
;
A
#
# COMPACT_ATOMS: atom_id res chain seq x y z
N GLY A 1 34.77 11.40 -6.42
CA GLY A 1 33.53 10.61 -6.30
C GLY A 1 32.61 11.36 -5.37
N GLY A 2 31.58 12.01 -5.92
CA GLY A 2 30.62 12.75 -5.11
C GLY A 2 29.71 11.78 -4.37
N THR A 3 29.50 11.99 -3.07
CA THR A 3 28.42 11.38 -2.32
C THR A 3 27.10 11.89 -2.88
N GLU A 4 26.53 11.13 -3.80
CA GLU A 4 25.29 11.48 -4.47
C GLU A 4 24.13 11.37 -3.47
N TRP A 5 23.51 12.51 -3.15
CA TRP A 5 22.39 12.54 -2.21
C TRP A 5 21.15 11.95 -2.88
N ARG A 6 20.65 10.83 -2.34
CA ARG A 6 19.46 10.13 -2.83
C ARG A 6 18.29 10.50 -1.93
N LEU A 7 17.44 11.44 -2.36
CA LEU A 7 16.19 11.72 -1.67
C LEU A 7 15.26 10.50 -1.76
N LEU A 8 14.83 9.99 -0.61
CA LEU A 8 13.69 9.08 -0.49
C LEU A 8 12.47 9.93 -0.14
N ASP A 9 11.80 10.45 -1.17
CA ASP A 9 10.58 11.23 -1.01
C ASP A 9 9.35 10.32 -0.79
N GLY A 10 8.21 10.92 -0.45
CA GLY A 10 6.97 10.19 -0.21
C GLY A 10 6.54 9.29 -1.38
N ASP A 11 6.89 9.64 -2.63
CA ASP A 11 6.61 8.81 -3.79
C ASP A 11 7.36 7.47 -3.76
N LYS A 12 8.60 7.47 -3.25
CA LYS A 12 9.38 6.23 -3.05
C LYS A 12 8.83 5.38 -1.92
N ILE A 13 8.28 6.01 -0.88
CA ILE A 13 7.59 5.30 0.21
C ILE A 13 6.28 4.69 -0.30
N ALA A 14 5.51 5.43 -1.09
CA ALA A 14 4.28 4.94 -1.71
C ALA A 14 4.53 3.77 -2.66
N THR A 15 5.58 3.85 -3.48
CA THR A 15 5.98 2.74 -4.37
C THR A 15 6.40 1.51 -3.62
N LEU A 16 7.22 1.66 -2.58
CA LEU A 16 7.63 0.54 -1.74
C LEU A 16 6.44 -0.11 -1.03
N ALA A 17 5.55 0.70 -0.46
CA ALA A 17 4.34 0.21 0.21
C ALA A 17 3.42 -0.53 -0.77
N ALA A 18 3.24 0.01 -1.98
CA ALA A 18 2.41 -0.62 -3.00
C ALA A 18 2.98 -1.95 -3.48
N ASP A 19 4.28 -2.02 -3.77
CA ASP A 19 4.96 -3.24 -4.20
C ASP A 19 4.92 -4.32 -3.09
N PHE A 20 5.13 -3.92 -1.84
CA PHE A 20 5.06 -4.81 -0.69
C PHE A 20 3.65 -5.41 -0.52
N VAL A 21 2.61 -4.57 -0.55
CA VAL A 21 1.23 -5.03 -0.39
C VAL A 21 0.81 -5.89 -1.58
N ALA A 22 1.12 -5.49 -2.81
CA ALA A 22 0.82 -6.25 -4.01
C ALA A 22 1.48 -7.65 -3.99
N SER A 23 2.76 -7.71 -3.62
CA SER A 23 3.52 -8.96 -3.54
C SER A 23 2.92 -9.93 -2.53
N ASP A 24 2.53 -9.44 -1.35
CA ASP A 24 1.94 -10.29 -0.32
C ASP A 24 0.52 -10.75 -0.69
N LEU A 25 -0.26 -9.92 -1.38
CA LEU A 25 -1.56 -10.33 -1.94
C LEU A 25 -1.38 -11.42 -3.00
N ALA A 26 -0.38 -11.31 -3.87
CA ALA A 26 -0.07 -12.33 -4.88
C ALA A 26 0.34 -13.67 -4.26
N VAL A 27 1.13 -13.65 -3.16
CA VAL A 27 1.46 -14.87 -2.41
C VAL A 27 0.20 -15.56 -1.85
N LEU A 28 -0.81 -14.78 -1.47
CA LEU A 28 -2.08 -15.30 -0.98
C LEU A 28 -3.03 -15.71 -2.11
N GLY A 29 -2.81 -15.23 -3.34
CA GLY A 29 -3.72 -15.41 -4.48
C GLY A 29 -4.93 -14.46 -4.43
N LEU A 30 -4.74 -13.25 -3.89
CA LEU A 30 -5.78 -12.24 -3.66
C LEU A 30 -5.58 -10.96 -4.48
N GLU A 31 -4.62 -10.93 -5.39
CA GLU A 31 -4.20 -9.78 -6.19
C GLU A 31 -5.32 -9.15 -7.03
N SER A 32 -6.34 -9.94 -7.37
CA SER A 32 -7.53 -9.49 -8.12
C SER A 32 -8.81 -9.46 -7.28
N GLU A 33 -8.76 -9.86 -6.00
CA GLU A 33 -9.93 -9.91 -5.12
C GLU A 33 -10.29 -8.51 -4.58
N PHE A 34 -9.28 -7.65 -4.40
CA PHE A 34 -9.43 -6.33 -3.79
C PHE A 34 -9.06 -5.20 -4.74
N SER A 35 -9.82 -4.11 -4.65
CA SER A 35 -9.44 -2.87 -5.32
C SER A 35 -8.30 -2.20 -4.55
N MET A 36 -7.13 -2.11 -5.18
CA MET A 36 -5.95 -1.44 -4.64
C MET A 36 -5.58 -0.23 -5.47
N ALA A 37 -5.26 0.90 -4.83
CA ALA A 37 -4.76 2.07 -5.53
C ALA A 37 -3.69 2.84 -4.76
N VAL A 38 -2.78 3.47 -5.51
CA VAL A 38 -1.92 4.54 -5.01
C VAL A 38 -2.50 5.88 -5.47
N VAL A 39 -2.76 6.77 -4.52
CA VAL A 39 -3.24 8.13 -4.77
C VAL A 39 -2.09 9.11 -4.65
N GLN A 40 -1.78 9.80 -5.75
CA GLN A 40 -0.73 10.80 -5.82
C GLN A 40 -1.32 12.21 -5.96
N THR A 41 -0.50 13.22 -5.66
CA THR A 41 -0.81 14.61 -6.02
C THR A 41 -0.06 14.98 -7.31
N ALA A 42 -0.38 16.13 -7.91
CA ALA A 42 0.27 16.61 -9.13
C ALA A 42 1.80 16.83 -9.01
N TYR A 43 2.35 16.80 -7.79
CA TYR A 43 3.78 16.96 -7.52
C TYR A 43 4.55 15.64 -7.58
N ALA A 44 3.89 14.52 -7.88
CA ALA A 44 4.53 13.23 -7.92
C ALA A 44 5.55 13.10 -9.05
N ASN A 45 6.66 12.41 -8.76
CA ASN A 45 7.70 12.12 -9.73
C ASN A 45 7.17 11.18 -10.84
N GLY A 46 7.23 11.59 -12.11
CA GLY A 46 6.76 10.77 -13.23
C GLY A 46 7.40 9.37 -13.34
N ALA A 47 8.60 9.18 -12.79
CA ALA A 47 9.24 7.87 -12.73
C ALA A 47 8.56 6.90 -11.74
N SER A 48 8.07 7.40 -10.60
CA SER A 48 7.33 6.56 -9.64
C SER A 48 5.99 6.14 -10.24
N THR A 49 5.28 7.08 -10.87
CA THR A 49 4.04 6.79 -11.59
C THR A 49 4.23 5.76 -12.71
N ALA A 50 5.35 5.82 -13.44
CA ALA A 50 5.64 4.84 -14.50
C ALA A 50 5.87 3.43 -13.94
N TYR A 51 6.58 3.30 -12.83
CA TYR A 51 6.81 2.01 -12.18
C TYR A 51 5.51 1.44 -11.59
N LEU A 52 4.71 2.24 -10.88
CA LEU A 52 3.46 1.79 -10.27
C LEU A 52 2.47 1.21 -11.28
N LYS A 53 2.46 1.73 -12.52
CA LYS A 53 1.63 1.20 -13.60
C LYS A 53 2.01 -0.22 -14.05
N THR A 54 3.20 -0.71 -13.68
CA THR A 54 3.65 -2.07 -13.98
C THR A 54 3.25 -3.09 -12.90
N VAL A 55 2.77 -2.62 -11.74
CA VAL A 55 2.34 -3.49 -10.64
C VAL A 55 0.94 -4.02 -10.93
N GLU A 56 0.79 -5.34 -10.96
CA GLU A 56 -0.48 -6.00 -11.24
C GLU A 56 -1.50 -5.74 -10.11
N GLY A 57 -2.78 -5.57 -10.48
CA GLY A 57 -3.86 -5.28 -9.53
C GLY A 57 -3.86 -3.86 -8.97
N LEU A 58 -2.84 -3.05 -9.28
CA LEU A 58 -2.71 -1.69 -8.76
C LEU A 58 -3.30 -0.63 -9.71
N LYS A 59 -4.17 0.22 -9.18
CA LYS A 59 -4.66 1.43 -9.85
C LYS A 59 -3.89 2.66 -9.40
N MET A 60 -3.86 3.67 -10.28
CA MET A 60 -3.28 4.98 -10.00
C MET A 60 -4.39 6.03 -10.06
N ASP A 61 -4.47 6.88 -9.04
CA ASP A 61 -5.41 7.99 -9.00
C ASP A 61 -4.71 9.29 -8.57
N PHE A 62 -5.32 10.43 -8.90
CA PHE A 62 -4.78 11.75 -8.60
C PHE A 62 -5.77 12.59 -7.80
N ALA A 63 -5.28 13.19 -6.72
CA ALA A 63 -6.07 14.08 -5.86
C ALA A 63 -5.45 15.48 -5.81
N LYS A 64 -6.26 16.46 -5.37
CA LYS A 64 -5.76 17.79 -4.98
C LYS A 64 -4.80 17.66 -3.80
N THR A 65 -3.86 18.58 -3.69
CA THR A 65 -2.94 18.66 -2.54
C THR A 65 -3.68 18.85 -1.22
N GLY A 66 -3.17 18.22 -0.16
CA GLY A 66 -3.75 18.23 1.17
C GLY A 66 -4.33 16.86 1.55
N VAL A 67 -3.87 16.36 2.69
CA VAL A 67 -4.21 15.06 3.29
C VAL A 67 -5.70 14.71 3.19
N LYS A 68 -6.59 15.67 3.44
CA LYS A 68 -8.05 15.45 3.36
C LYS A 68 -8.52 14.98 1.99
N PHE A 69 -8.00 15.54 0.91
CA PHE A 69 -8.41 15.17 -0.45
C PHE A 69 -7.83 13.82 -0.85
N VAL A 70 -6.55 13.61 -0.53
CA VAL A 70 -5.84 12.37 -0.86
C VAL A 70 -6.42 11.18 -0.11
N HIS A 71 -6.70 11.36 1.19
CA HIS A 71 -7.36 10.36 2.03
C HIS A 71 -8.75 10.00 1.51
N HIS A 72 -9.55 11.00 1.11
CA HIS A 72 -10.91 10.75 0.60
C HIS A 72 -10.91 9.89 -0.67
N VAL A 73 -9.95 10.13 -1.59
CA VAL A 73 -9.82 9.31 -2.80
C VAL A 73 -9.30 7.91 -2.45
N ALA A 74 -8.33 7.80 -1.54
CA ALA A 74 -7.78 6.51 -1.12
C ALA A 74 -8.83 5.61 -0.44
N ASP A 75 -9.75 6.20 0.33
CA ASP A 75 -10.85 5.50 1.00
C ASP A 75 -11.91 4.93 0.04
N HIS A 76 -11.89 5.28 -1.25
CA HIS A 76 -12.77 4.61 -2.23
C HIS A 76 -12.33 3.18 -2.56
N TYR A 77 -11.07 2.84 -2.31
CA TYR A 77 -10.49 1.54 -2.61
C TYR A 77 -10.53 0.62 -1.37
N ASP A 78 -10.47 -0.69 -1.57
CA ASP A 78 -10.34 -1.65 -0.46
C ASP A 78 -9.00 -1.51 0.26
N ILE A 79 -7.97 -1.20 -0.55
CA ILE A 79 -6.62 -0.87 -0.12
C ILE A 79 -6.21 0.45 -0.79
N GLY A 80 -6.10 1.52 0.00
CA GLY A 80 -5.74 2.85 -0.47
C GLY A 80 -4.39 3.28 0.08
N ILE A 81 -3.40 3.53 -0.79
CA ILE A 81 -2.06 3.95 -0.40
C ILE A 81 -1.89 5.40 -0.82
N TYR A 82 -1.43 6.26 0.09
CA TYR A 82 -1.07 7.62 -0.30
C TYR A 82 0.07 8.18 0.52
N PHE A 83 0.94 8.95 -0.14
CA PHE A 83 1.99 9.73 0.49
C PHE A 83 2.16 11.05 -0.26
N GLU A 84 2.25 12.14 0.49
CA GLU A 84 2.64 13.45 -0.02
C GLU A 84 4.18 13.52 -0.13
N ALA A 85 4.69 14.36 -1.03
CA ALA A 85 6.13 14.50 -1.26
C ALA A 85 6.93 14.94 0.00
N ASN A 86 6.25 15.54 0.98
CA ASN A 86 6.79 15.90 2.28
C ASN A 86 6.97 14.71 3.25
N GLY A 87 6.58 13.49 2.83
CA GLY A 87 6.67 12.26 3.61
C GLY A 87 5.39 11.88 4.37
N HIS A 88 4.37 12.75 4.40
CA HIS A 88 3.12 12.45 5.11
C HIS A 88 2.24 11.50 4.31
N GLY A 89 1.95 10.33 4.85
CA GLY A 89 1.12 9.35 4.16
C GLY A 89 0.74 8.18 5.03
N THR A 90 -0.11 7.31 4.49
CA THR A 90 -0.62 6.14 5.18
C THR A 90 -1.13 5.11 4.17
N VAL A 91 -1.43 3.92 4.67
CA VAL A 91 -2.03 2.78 3.96
C VAL A 91 -3.35 2.45 4.64
N LEU A 92 -4.44 2.72 3.92
CA LEU A 92 -5.80 2.39 4.33
C LEU A 92 -6.11 0.96 3.91
N ILE A 93 -6.59 0.15 4.84
CA ILE A 93 -7.05 -1.22 4.58
C ILE A 93 -8.43 -1.35 5.23
N LYS A 94 -9.45 -1.62 4.42
CA LYS A 94 -10.83 -1.73 4.89
C LYS A 94 -11.08 -2.99 5.70
N GLY A 95 -12.05 -2.91 6.61
CA GLY A 95 -12.46 -4.03 7.47
C GLY A 95 -12.69 -5.36 6.74
N PRO A 96 -13.40 -5.41 5.60
CA PRO A 96 -13.58 -6.64 4.84
C PRO A 96 -12.27 -7.31 4.40
N VAL A 97 -11.26 -6.51 4.00
CA VAL A 97 -9.92 -7.02 3.63
C VAL A 97 -9.26 -7.63 4.86
N VAL A 98 -9.32 -6.96 6.01
CA VAL A 98 -8.76 -7.48 7.27
C VAL A 98 -9.39 -8.81 7.67
N LEU A 99 -10.71 -8.94 7.53
CA LEU A 99 -11.41 -10.20 7.81
C LEU A 99 -10.95 -11.32 6.86
N ARG A 100 -10.82 -11.01 5.57
CA ARG A 100 -10.32 -11.97 4.57
C ARG A 100 -8.90 -12.43 4.88
N LEU A 101 -8.01 -11.49 5.24
CA LEU A 101 -6.60 -11.78 5.58
C LEU A 101 -6.49 -12.66 6.82
N ARG A 102 -7.35 -12.46 7.83
CA ARG A 102 -7.42 -13.34 9.00
C ARG A 102 -7.83 -14.77 8.62
N ALA A 103 -8.82 -14.91 7.74
CA ALA A 103 -9.24 -16.22 7.24
C ALA A 103 -8.11 -16.93 6.44
N GLU A 104 -7.36 -16.20 5.60
CA GLU A 104 -6.19 -16.77 4.93
C GLU A 104 -5.10 -17.18 5.92
N LEU A 105 -4.86 -16.39 6.97
CA LEU A 105 -3.88 -16.73 8.00
C LEU A 105 -4.24 -18.05 8.69
N ASP A 106 -5.50 -18.20 9.13
CA ASP A 106 -5.97 -19.41 9.80
C ASP A 106 -5.86 -20.64 8.88
N ALA A 107 -6.25 -20.49 7.60
CA ALA A 107 -6.12 -21.55 6.61
C ALA A 107 -4.66 -21.92 6.32
N ALA A 108 -3.77 -20.92 6.20
CA ALA A 108 -2.35 -21.13 5.96
C ALA A 108 -1.65 -21.83 7.12
N VAL A 109 -2.01 -21.47 8.36
CA VAL A 109 -1.51 -22.13 9.59
C VAL A 109 -1.97 -23.58 9.64
N ALA A 110 -3.26 -23.85 9.38
CA ALA A 110 -3.79 -25.21 9.35
C ALA A 110 -3.11 -26.07 8.27
N ALA A 111 -2.83 -25.48 7.11
CA ALA A 111 -2.12 -26.11 6.00
C ALA A 111 -0.59 -26.17 6.19
N LYS A 112 -0.04 -25.60 7.26
CA LYS A 112 1.42 -25.45 7.51
C LYS A 112 2.16 -24.78 6.36
N ASN A 113 1.51 -23.84 5.66
CA ASN A 113 2.12 -23.07 4.57
C ASN A 113 2.82 -21.82 5.11
N GLY A 114 4.11 -21.93 5.40
CA GLY A 114 4.90 -20.85 5.99
C GLY A 114 4.93 -19.56 5.16
N ALA A 115 4.92 -19.66 3.83
CA ALA A 115 4.95 -18.48 2.95
C ALA A 115 3.64 -17.67 3.05
N LYS A 116 2.49 -18.34 2.95
CA LYS A 116 1.18 -17.69 3.11
C LYS A 116 0.96 -17.17 4.53
N THR A 117 1.38 -17.92 5.55
CA THR A 117 1.33 -17.46 6.95
C THR A 117 2.10 -16.16 7.13
N ALA A 118 3.32 -16.08 6.59
CA ALA A 118 4.15 -14.88 6.69
C ALA A 118 3.53 -13.70 5.92
N ALA A 119 3.02 -13.90 4.70
CA ALA A 119 2.37 -12.85 3.90
C ALA A 119 1.12 -12.29 4.59
N ALA A 120 0.20 -13.16 5.04
CA ALA A 120 -1.00 -12.73 5.75
C ALA A 120 -0.67 -12.00 7.06
N THR A 121 0.35 -12.47 7.81
CA THR A 121 0.81 -11.82 9.04
C THR A 121 1.37 -10.43 8.76
N ARG A 122 2.18 -10.27 7.71
CA ARG A 122 2.75 -8.99 7.31
C ARG A 122 1.67 -7.98 6.93
N LEU A 123 0.71 -8.36 6.09
CA LEU A 123 -0.40 -7.48 5.69
C LEU A 123 -1.27 -7.07 6.90
N LEU A 124 -1.54 -7.99 7.82
CA LEU A 124 -2.25 -7.67 9.07
C LEU A 124 -1.44 -6.75 9.97
N ALA A 125 -0.12 -6.93 10.03
CA ALA A 125 0.77 -6.04 10.77
C ALA A 125 0.81 -4.64 10.13
N THR A 126 0.81 -4.51 8.80
CA THR A 126 0.69 -3.22 8.11
C THR A 126 -0.57 -2.48 8.56
N HIS A 127 -1.71 -3.16 8.61
CA HIS A 127 -2.95 -2.56 9.13
C HIS A 127 -2.84 -2.07 10.59
N GLN A 128 -2.03 -2.73 11.42
CA GLN A 128 -1.85 -2.38 12.84
C GLN A 128 -0.77 -1.33 13.09
N LEU A 129 0.28 -1.31 12.28
CA LEU A 129 1.43 -0.40 12.38
C LEU A 129 1.12 0.96 11.76
N VAL A 130 0.30 0.96 10.71
CA VAL A 130 -0.08 2.18 10.01
C VAL A 130 -1.23 2.82 10.75
N ASN A 131 -0.93 3.87 11.53
CA ASN A 131 -1.91 4.64 12.28
C ASN A 131 -3.00 5.17 11.32
N GLN A 132 -4.19 4.58 11.37
CA GLN A 132 -5.30 4.93 10.47
C GLN A 132 -5.87 6.34 10.71
N ALA A 133 -5.40 7.06 11.74
CA ALA A 133 -5.89 8.41 12.07
C ALA A 133 -4.95 9.54 11.61
N VAL A 134 -3.62 9.33 11.56
CA VAL A 134 -2.63 10.34 11.15
C VAL A 134 -1.37 9.64 10.63
N GLY A 135 -0.87 10.01 9.45
CA GLY A 135 0.41 9.51 8.93
C GLY A 135 1.56 9.88 9.88
N ASP A 136 2.25 8.88 10.41
CA ASP A 136 3.38 9.05 11.31
C ASP A 136 4.68 9.15 10.51
N ALA A 137 5.54 10.10 10.88
CA ALA A 137 6.74 10.50 10.13
C ALA A 137 7.99 9.70 10.51
#